data_AF-A0AAW0IEJ7-F1
#
_entry.id   AF-A0AAW0IEJ7-F1
#
_cell.length_a   1.000
_cell.length_b   1.000
_cell.length_c   1.000
_cell.angle_alpha   90.00
_cell.angle_beta   90.00
_cell.angle_gamma   90.00
#
_symmetry.space_group_name_H-M   'P 1'
#
loop_
_entity.id
_entity.type
_entity.pdbx_description
1 polymer ?
#
loop_
_entity_poly.entity_id
_entity_poly.type
_entity_poly.pdbx_seq_one_letter_code
_entity_poly.pdbx_strand_id
1 'polypeptide(L)'
;MDEREKAPAAEPEVKDPSFTHLPKSPFVLDEFTHNYANGDTPPVVLPYLWEHLDKDGWSLWHAEHRFPQEFTQTFMSCNLITGMFQPLDKLRENAFLGVILFGTNNSSSVYSIWVSGGQELAFLLSSDWQEDNESYIWQKLDPGIEETQALV
;
A
#
# COMPACT_ATOMS: atom_id res chain seq x y z
N MET A 1 15.28 -36.42 -5.55
CA MET A 1 16.09 -35.78 -4.49
C MET A 1 16.10 -34.31 -4.81
N ASP A 2 15.72 -33.53 -3.80
CA ASP A 2 15.28 -32.14 -3.84
C ASP A 2 16.47 -31.18 -3.98
N GLU A 3 16.40 -30.22 -4.92
CA GLU A 3 17.41 -29.17 -5.12
C GLU A 3 16.76 -27.76 -5.11
N ARG A 4 15.69 -27.55 -4.32
CA ARG A 4 15.04 -26.23 -4.18
C ARG A 4 15.05 -25.63 -2.77
N GLU A 5 16.05 -25.97 -1.95
CA GLU A 5 16.31 -25.27 -0.70
C GLU A 5 17.70 -24.64 -0.70
N LYS A 6 17.80 -23.48 -1.35
CA LYS A 6 18.81 -22.50 -0.99
C LYS A 6 18.08 -21.17 -0.81
N ALA A 7 17.47 -21.00 0.35
CA ALA A 7 17.04 -19.70 0.83
C ALA A 7 18.25 -18.74 0.73
N PRO A 8 18.16 -17.61 0.01
CA PRO A 8 19.19 -16.60 0.13
C PRO A 8 19.20 -16.16 1.60
N ALA A 9 20.37 -16.23 2.23
CA ALA A 9 20.57 -15.68 3.55
C ALA A 9 20.11 -14.22 3.52
N ALA A 10 19.11 -13.88 4.35
CA ALA A 10 18.64 -12.52 4.50
C ALA A 10 19.85 -11.65 4.90
N GLU A 11 20.34 -10.86 3.94
CA GLU A 11 21.17 -9.72 4.26
C GLU A 11 20.40 -8.88 5.29
N PRO A 12 21.06 -8.32 6.32
CA PRO A 12 20.36 -7.52 7.32
C PRO A 12 19.63 -6.39 6.58
N GLU A 13 18.30 -6.50 6.49
CA GLU A 13 17.44 -5.51 5.87
C GLU A 13 17.74 -4.18 6.55
N VAL A 14 18.37 -3.28 5.80
CA VAL A 14 18.67 -1.93 6.26
C VAL A 14 17.32 -1.23 6.33
N LYS A 15 16.68 -1.34 7.49
CA LYS A 15 15.42 -0.68 7.79
C LYS A 15 15.49 0.77 7.34
N ASP A 16 14.54 1.17 6.51
CA ASP A 16 14.55 2.50 5.92
C ASP A 16 14.53 3.57 7.03
N PRO A 17 15.53 4.48 7.07
CA PRO A 17 15.64 5.48 8.12
C PRO A 17 14.40 6.40 8.19
N SER A 18 13.64 6.53 7.09
CA SER A 18 12.45 7.38 7.01
C SER A 18 11.36 7.04 8.03
N PHE A 19 11.28 5.79 8.51
CA PHE A 19 10.29 5.38 9.53
C PHE A 19 10.89 5.14 10.93
N THR A 20 12.21 5.21 11.09
CA THR A 20 12.90 4.85 12.36
C THR A 20 12.62 5.79 13.53
N HIS A 21 12.16 7.01 13.26
CA HIS A 21 11.84 8.01 14.28
C HIS A 21 10.43 7.84 14.86
N LEU A 22 9.60 6.98 14.25
CA LEU A 22 8.22 6.78 14.66
C LEU A 22 8.13 5.92 15.92
N PRO A 23 7.12 6.16 16.79
CA PRO A 23 6.89 5.32 17.94
C PRO A 23 6.51 3.89 17.50
N LYS A 24 6.89 2.90 18.31
CA LYS A 24 6.53 1.51 18.04
C LYS A 24 5.03 1.32 18.19
N SER A 25 4.38 0.90 17.11
CA SER A 25 2.95 0.62 17.07
C SER A 25 2.64 -0.81 17.56
N PRO A 26 1.48 -1.05 18.21
CA PRO A 26 0.97 -2.41 18.46
C PRO A 26 0.47 -3.11 17.19
N PHE A 27 0.16 -2.37 16.12
CA PHE A 27 -0.25 -2.94 14.84
C PHE A 27 0.94 -3.57 14.12
N VAL A 28 0.82 -4.85 13.76
CA VAL A 28 1.87 -5.61 13.05
C VAL A 28 1.47 -5.77 11.59
N LEU A 29 2.15 -5.02 10.70
CA LEU A 29 1.87 -5.02 9.26
C LEU A 29 2.06 -6.40 8.63
N ASP A 30 3.10 -7.13 8.99
CA ASP A 30 3.39 -8.48 8.46
C ASP A 30 2.25 -9.48 8.74
N GLU A 31 1.65 -9.40 9.93
CA GLU A 31 0.51 -10.25 10.28
C GLU A 31 -0.73 -9.86 9.47
N PHE A 32 -0.98 -8.55 9.32
CA PHE A 32 -2.06 -8.06 8.48
C PHE A 32 -1.90 -8.49 7.02
N THR A 33 -0.72 -8.34 6.43
CA THR A 33 -0.46 -8.70 5.02
C THR A 33 -0.53 -10.21 4.80
N HIS A 34 -0.07 -11.01 5.76
CA HIS A 34 -0.26 -12.45 5.75
C HIS A 34 -1.74 -12.84 5.78
N ASN A 35 -2.53 -12.21 6.63
CA ASN A 35 -3.97 -12.44 6.70
C ASN A 35 -4.68 -11.96 5.41
N TYR A 36 -4.26 -10.83 4.84
CA TYR A 36 -4.79 -10.32 3.57
C TYR A 36 -4.55 -11.29 2.40
N ALA A 37 -3.35 -11.88 2.32
CA ALA A 37 -2.99 -12.78 1.23
C ALA A 37 -3.66 -14.16 1.33
N ASN A 38 -4.00 -14.63 2.54
CA ASN A 38 -4.48 -16.00 2.78
C ASN A 38 -5.96 -16.08 3.20
N GLY A 39 -6.54 -14.97 3.67
CA GLY A 39 -7.89 -14.92 4.23
C GLY A 39 -8.91 -14.24 3.31
N ASP A 40 -10.19 -14.45 3.62
CA ASP A 40 -11.28 -13.74 2.96
C ASP A 40 -11.29 -12.26 3.39
N THR A 41 -11.06 -11.35 2.44
CA THR A 41 -10.88 -9.91 2.74
C THR A 41 -12.08 -9.29 3.47
N PRO A 42 -13.34 -9.42 2.97
CA PRO A 42 -14.46 -8.74 3.61
C PRO A 42 -14.83 -9.26 5.01
N PRO A 43 -14.92 -10.58 5.28
CA PRO A 43 -15.36 -11.06 6.59
C PRO A 43 -14.25 -11.25 7.63
N VAL A 44 -12.97 -11.32 7.23
CA VAL A 44 -11.86 -11.61 8.16
C VAL A 44 -10.85 -10.46 8.21
N VAL A 45 -10.40 -9.97 7.06
CA VAL A 45 -9.27 -9.03 7.00
C VAL A 45 -9.69 -7.60 7.36
N LEU A 46 -10.86 -7.14 6.88
CA LEU A 46 -11.36 -5.81 7.22
C LEU A 46 -11.67 -5.66 8.72
N PRO A 47 -12.40 -6.59 9.39
CA PRO A 47 -12.57 -6.51 10.84
C PRO A 47 -11.24 -6.49 11.60
N TYR A 48 -10.29 -7.36 11.21
CA TYR A 48 -8.97 -7.38 11.82
C TYR A 48 -8.25 -6.03 11.69
N LEU A 49 -8.29 -5.41 10.50
CA LEU A 49 -7.72 -4.08 10.26
C LEU A 49 -8.33 -3.07 11.24
N TRP A 50 -9.65 -2.94 11.29
CA TRP A 50 -10.30 -1.92 12.11
C TRP A 50 -10.14 -2.14 13.62
N GLU A 51 -10.00 -3.39 14.06
CA GLU A 51 -9.77 -3.73 15.47
C GLU A 51 -8.33 -3.48 15.93
N HIS A 52 -7.35 -3.70 15.06
CA HIS A 52 -5.93 -3.66 15.42
C HIS A 52 -5.21 -2.41 14.91
N LEU A 53 -5.80 -1.65 13.99
CA LEU A 53 -5.19 -0.44 13.43
C LEU A 53 -4.96 0.59 14.54
N ASP A 54 -3.69 0.88 14.77
CA ASP A 54 -3.24 1.97 15.62
C ASP A 54 -3.38 3.30 14.88
N LYS A 55 -4.47 4.01 15.17
CA LYS A 55 -4.83 5.28 14.49
C LYS A 55 -3.83 6.41 14.72
N ASP A 56 -3.03 6.33 15.79
CA ASP A 56 -2.00 7.33 16.11
C ASP A 56 -0.67 6.99 15.42
N GLY A 57 -0.35 5.70 15.33
CA GLY A 57 0.88 5.20 14.70
C GLY A 57 0.79 4.95 13.19
N TRP A 58 -0.41 4.85 12.62
CA TRP A 58 -0.63 4.57 11.19
C TRP A 58 -1.66 5.52 10.59
N SER A 59 -1.53 5.75 9.29
CA SER A 59 -2.49 6.55 8.52
C SER A 59 -3.01 5.81 7.29
N LEU A 60 -4.25 6.12 6.94
CA LEU A 60 -4.92 5.64 5.73
C LEU A 60 -4.94 6.75 4.69
N TRP A 61 -4.64 6.39 3.45
CA TRP A 61 -4.67 7.31 2.31
C TRP A 61 -5.40 6.69 1.13
N HIS A 62 -6.31 7.45 0.56
CA HIS A 62 -6.89 7.17 -0.75
C HIS A 62 -6.07 7.88 -1.81
N ALA A 63 -5.69 7.15 -2.86
CA ALA A 63 -5.01 7.71 -4.03
C ALA A 63 -5.78 7.41 -5.31
N GLU A 64 -6.11 8.47 -6.05
CA GLU A 64 -6.70 8.40 -7.39
C GLU A 64 -5.69 8.89 -8.43
N HIS A 65 -5.54 8.15 -9.53
CA HIS A 65 -4.62 8.54 -10.59
C HIS A 65 -5.15 9.75 -11.39
N ARG A 66 -4.33 10.79 -11.51
CA ARG A 66 -4.70 12.09 -12.10
C ARG A 66 -4.93 12.03 -13.62
N PHE A 67 -4.28 11.10 -14.31
CA PHE A 67 -4.26 11.03 -15.77
C PHE A 67 -4.91 9.74 -16.30
N PRO A 68 -6.23 9.58 -16.24
CA PRO A 68 -6.91 8.37 -16.71
C PRO A 68 -6.74 8.12 -18.22
N GLN A 69 -6.37 9.16 -18.98
CA GLN A 69 -6.12 9.05 -20.43
C GLN A 69 -4.89 8.22 -20.79
N GLU A 70 -3.98 8.01 -19.83
CA GLU A 70 -2.81 7.14 -20.03
C GLU A 70 -3.20 5.65 -20.03
N PHE A 71 -4.38 5.33 -19.46
CA PHE A 71 -4.90 3.97 -19.38
C PHE A 71 -5.74 3.58 -20.60
N THR A 72 -5.05 3.26 -21.70
CA THR A 72 -5.69 2.87 -22.98
C THR A 72 -6.09 1.40 -23.02
N GLN A 73 -5.22 0.49 -22.58
CA GLN A 73 -5.52 -0.94 -22.51
C GLN A 73 -5.33 -1.45 -21.10
N THR A 74 -6.35 -2.13 -20.57
CA THR A 74 -6.36 -2.66 -19.19
C THR A 74 -5.10 -3.45 -18.83
N PHE A 75 -4.63 -4.34 -19.72
CA PHE A 75 -3.39 -5.09 -19.51
C PHE A 75 -2.14 -4.19 -19.42
N MET A 76 -2.04 -3.15 -20.27
CA MET A 76 -0.94 -2.20 -20.20
C MET A 76 -1.00 -1.35 -18.93
N SER A 77 -2.21 -0.95 -18.51
CA SER A 77 -2.44 -0.24 -17.26
C SER A 77 -1.98 -1.07 -16.05
N CYS A 78 -2.32 -2.37 -16.01
CA CYS A 78 -1.85 -3.26 -14.96
C CYS A 78 -0.32 -3.37 -14.92
N ASN A 79 0.35 -3.41 -16.08
CA ASN A 79 1.80 -3.44 -16.15
C ASN A 79 2.43 -2.14 -15.63
N LEU A 80 1.85 -0.98 -15.96
CA LEU A 80 2.31 0.32 -15.49
C LEU A 80 2.18 0.42 -13.96
N ILE A 81 1.02 0.05 -13.42
CA ILE A 81 0.77 -0.01 -11.97
C ILE A 81 1.78 -0.92 -11.28
N THR A 82 2.04 -2.10 -11.85
CA THR A 82 3.00 -3.05 -11.27
C THR A 82 4.43 -2.51 -11.32
N GLY A 83 4.79 -1.75 -12.37
CA GLY A 83 6.09 -1.10 -12.51
C GLY A 83 6.38 -0.09 -11.39
N MET A 84 5.36 0.65 -10.94
CA MET A 84 5.46 1.60 -9.82
C MET A 84 5.92 0.93 -8.52
N PHE A 85 5.68 -0.37 -8.33
CA PHE A 85 6.09 -1.05 -7.09
C PHE A 85 7.60 -1.31 -6.99
N GLN A 86 8.35 -1.27 -8.10
CA GLN A 86 9.79 -1.51 -8.08
C GLN A 86 10.57 -0.48 -7.24
N PRO A 87 10.41 0.85 -7.43
CA PRO A 87 11.06 1.83 -6.56
C PRO A 87 10.54 1.80 -5.11
N LEU A 88 9.35 1.25 -4.89
CA LEU A 88 8.70 1.17 -3.58
C LEU A 88 9.03 -0.11 -2.80
N ASP A 89 9.96 -0.94 -3.28
CA ASP A 89 10.27 -2.23 -2.63
C ASP A 89 10.73 -2.07 -1.17
N LYS A 90 11.43 -0.98 -0.83
CA LYS A 90 11.80 -0.66 0.56
C LYS A 90 10.64 -0.15 1.40
N LEU A 91 9.64 0.47 0.77
CA LEU A 91 8.47 1.01 1.45
C LEU A 91 7.55 -0.11 1.95
N ARG A 92 7.58 -1.30 1.31
CA ARG A 92 6.73 -2.45 1.65
C ARG A 92 6.88 -2.94 3.09
N GLU A 93 8.01 -2.69 3.74
CA GLU A 93 8.26 -3.05 5.14
C GLU A 93 7.43 -2.19 6.12
N ASN A 94 7.06 -0.97 5.71
CA ASN A 94 6.40 0.02 6.57
C ASN A 94 5.11 0.57 5.97
N ALA A 95 4.66 0.03 4.84
CA ALA A 95 3.40 0.37 4.22
C ALA A 95 2.80 -0.81 3.46
N PHE A 96 1.48 -0.84 3.43
CA PHE A 96 0.68 -1.73 2.60
C PHE A 96 -0.17 -0.89 1.65
N LEU A 97 -0.44 -1.42 0.47
CA LEU A 97 -1.29 -0.81 -0.53
C LEU A 97 -2.20 -1.85 -1.19
N GLY A 98 -3.42 -1.45 -1.49
CA GLY A 98 -4.33 -2.17 -2.38
C GLY A 98 -4.67 -1.26 -3.56
N VAL A 99 -4.35 -1.68 -4.78
CA VAL A 99 -4.63 -0.91 -6.01
C VAL A 99 -5.62 -1.67 -6.85
N ILE A 100 -6.64 -0.96 -7.34
CA ILE A 100 -7.69 -1.51 -8.19
C ILE A 100 -7.80 -0.68 -9.46
N LEU A 101 -7.74 -1.37 -10.60
CA LEU A 101 -8.07 -0.81 -11.90
C LEU A 101 -9.56 -1.04 -12.16
N PHE A 102 -10.31 0.06 -12.32
CA PHE A 102 -11.71 0.03 -12.70
C PHE A 102 -11.89 0.36 -14.17
N GLY A 103 -12.98 -0.13 -14.75
CA GLY A 103 -13.42 0.24 -16.10
C GLY A 103 -13.02 -0.76 -17.17
N THR A 104 -12.89 -0.26 -18.40
CA THR A 104 -12.60 -1.07 -19.60
C THR A 104 -11.57 -0.35 -20.48
N ASN A 105 -11.14 -0.97 -21.58
CA ASN A 105 -10.17 -0.37 -22.49
C ASN A 105 -10.63 1.03 -22.95
N ASN A 106 -9.72 2.00 -22.91
CA ASN A 106 -9.89 3.42 -23.22
C ASN A 106 -10.78 4.21 -22.24
N SER A 107 -11.28 3.57 -21.19
CA SER A 107 -12.05 4.21 -20.12
C SER A 107 -11.77 3.45 -18.83
N SER A 108 -10.57 3.67 -18.29
CA SER A 108 -10.11 3.06 -17.05
C SER A 108 -9.69 4.12 -16.04
N SER A 109 -9.91 3.82 -14.77
CA SER A 109 -9.49 4.65 -13.63
C SER A 109 -8.76 3.76 -12.62
N VAL A 110 -7.77 4.32 -11.94
CA VAL A 110 -7.01 3.61 -10.90
C VAL A 110 -7.29 4.27 -9.56
N TYR A 111 -7.77 3.45 -8.63
CA TYR A 111 -7.98 3.81 -7.25
C TYR A 111 -7.10 2.95 -6.37
N SER A 112 -6.66 3.50 -5.25
CA SER A 112 -5.82 2.77 -4.31
C SER A 112 -6.03 3.22 -2.88
N ILE A 113 -5.91 2.26 -1.96
CA ILE A 113 -5.89 2.47 -0.52
C ILE A 113 -4.50 2.14 -0.03
N TRP A 114 -3.94 3.03 0.77
CA TRP A 114 -2.61 2.90 1.36
C TRP A 114 -2.71 2.98 2.88
N VAL A 115 -1.97 2.09 3.53
CA VAL A 115 -1.79 2.02 4.98
C VAL A 115 -0.30 2.22 5.23
N SER A 116 0.11 3.33 5.81
CA SER A 116 1.54 3.62 6.04
C SER A 116 1.81 4.04 7.48
N GLY A 117 3.00 3.69 7.98
CA GLY A 117 3.45 4.14 9.29
C GLY A 117 3.54 5.66 9.37
N GLY A 118 3.14 6.22 10.51
CA GLY A 118 3.10 7.65 10.77
C GLY A 118 1.86 8.34 10.23
N GLN A 119 1.82 9.66 10.43
CA GLN A 119 0.69 10.51 10.09
C GLN A 119 0.89 11.31 8.79
N GLU A 120 2.11 11.31 8.26
CA GLU A 120 2.49 11.96 7.02
C GLU A 120 2.43 10.97 5.86
N LEU A 121 2.25 11.48 4.63
CA LEU A 121 2.25 10.65 3.43
C LEU A 121 3.65 10.07 3.22
N ALA A 122 3.75 8.74 3.08
CA ALA A 122 5.02 8.03 2.92
C ALA A 122 5.93 8.62 1.82
N PHE A 123 5.33 9.03 0.69
CA PHE A 123 6.02 9.64 -0.46
C PHE A 123 6.77 10.94 -0.12
N LEU A 124 6.43 11.62 0.97
CA LEU A 124 7.12 12.83 1.41
C LEU A 124 8.34 12.54 2.30
N LEU A 125 8.48 11.30 2.80
CA LEU A 125 9.52 10.92 3.74
C LEU A 125 10.85 10.56 3.08
N SER A 126 10.86 10.30 1.77
CA SER A 126 12.06 9.99 1.00
C SER A 126 11.94 10.55 -0.42
N SER A 127 13.03 11.12 -0.94
CA SER A 127 13.10 11.56 -2.34
C SER A 127 13.01 10.41 -3.33
N ASP A 128 13.41 9.19 -2.91
CA ASP A 128 13.49 8.01 -3.77
C ASP A 128 12.10 7.50 -4.20
N TRP A 129 11.04 7.91 -3.51
CA TRP A 129 9.67 7.49 -3.80
C TRP A 129 8.87 8.56 -4.54
N GLN A 130 9.39 9.78 -4.69
CA GLN A 130 8.61 10.93 -5.16
C GLN A 130 8.24 10.92 -6.64
N GLU A 131 8.89 10.10 -7.48
CA GLU A 131 8.67 10.12 -8.94
C GLU A 131 7.19 9.97 -9.32
N ASP A 132 6.47 9.02 -8.71
CA ASP A 132 5.06 8.77 -9.02
C ASP A 132 4.09 9.59 -8.15
N ASN A 133 4.58 10.29 -7.12
CA ASN A 133 3.73 11.03 -6.18
C ASN A 133 2.83 12.06 -6.88
N GLU A 134 3.35 12.76 -7.89
CA GLU A 134 2.63 13.81 -8.63
C GLU A 134 1.54 13.26 -9.56
N SER A 135 1.62 11.99 -9.93
CA SER A 135 0.65 11.28 -10.78
C SER A 135 -0.63 10.90 -10.02
N TYR A 136 -0.60 10.95 -8.69
CA TYR A 136 -1.74 10.62 -7.83
C TYR A 136 -2.28 11.85 -7.08
N ILE A 137 -3.58 11.82 -6.83
CA ILE A 137 -4.28 12.73 -5.93
C ILE A 137 -4.46 12.00 -4.62
N TRP A 138 -3.81 12.48 -3.57
CA TRP A 138 -3.82 11.87 -2.25
C TRP A 138 -4.84 12.53 -1.33
N GLN A 139 -5.65 11.71 -0.68
CA GLN A 139 -6.58 12.13 0.35
C GLN A 139 -6.34 11.29 1.60
N LYS A 140 -5.99 11.93 2.71
CA LYS A 140 -5.93 11.27 4.01
C LYS A 140 -7.33 10.89 4.46
N LEU A 141 -7.51 9.65 4.90
CA LEU A 141 -8.78 9.12 5.38
C LEU A 141 -8.82 9.09 6.90
N ASP A 142 -10.02 9.25 7.46
CA ASP A 142 -10.26 9.12 8.90
C ASP A 142 -10.81 7.71 9.21
N PRO A 143 -10.05 6.84 9.90
CA PRO A 143 -10.52 5.49 10.24
C PRO A 143 -11.76 5.47 11.17
N GLY A 144 -12.14 6.61 11.75
CA GLY A 144 -13.31 6.75 12.62
C GLY A 144 -14.63 6.97 11.90
N ILE A 145 -14.64 7.30 10.60
CA ILE A 145 -15.88 7.60 9.87
C ILE A 145 -16.35 6.41 9.02
N GLU A 146 -17.67 6.23 8.96
CA GLU A 146 -18.31 5.12 8.22
C GLU A 146 -17.98 5.15 6.72
N GLU A 147 -17.85 6.35 6.14
CA GLU A 147 -17.49 6.52 4.73
C GLU A 147 -16.10 5.94 4.39
N THR A 148 -15.14 6.09 5.31
CA THR A 148 -13.80 5.50 5.14
C THR A 148 -13.86 3.98 5.26
N GLN A 149 -14.68 3.45 6.17
CA GLN A 149 -14.86 2.00 6.32
C GLN A 149 -15.58 1.36 5.14
N ALA A 150 -16.46 2.10 4.46
CA ALA A 150 -17.13 1.63 3.25
C ALA A 150 -16.23 1.71 2.00
N LEU A 151 -15.27 2.64 1.98
CA LEU A 151 -14.33 2.83 0.88
C LEU A 151 -13.21 1.77 0.86
N VAL A 152 -12.74 1.37 2.05
CA VAL A 152 -11.63 0.43 2.29
C VAL A 152 -12.13 -1.01 2.31
#